data_AF-A0A1I2X544-F1
#
_entry.id   AF-A0A1I2X544-F1
#
_cell.length_a   1.000
_cell.length_b   1.000
_cell.length_c   1.000
_cell.angle_alpha   90.00
_cell.angle_beta   90.00
_cell.angle_gamma   90.00
#
_symmetry.space_group_name_H-M   'P 1'
#
loop_
_entity.id
_entity.type
_entity.pdbx_description
1 polymer ?
#
loop_
_entity_poly.entity_id
_entity_poly.type
_entity_poly.pdbx_seq_one_letter_code
_entity_poly.pdbx_strand_id
1 'polypeptide(L)'
;MKFLGFFFLTVLLVVLVNPWIPYWGVMILIFILGFVMKSGNLISFFAGGLGMGWAWMGQGLYISLSTGSDLSDKMAGIFGVGSGVMMLILTGVLGFLLGSFSGLAGNLLRKIFHREQRDIYRGPVSY
;
A
#
# COMPACT_ATOMS: atom_id res chain seq x y z
N MET A 1 -11.97 2.33 -13.14
CA MET A 1 -12.14 1.12 -12.30
C MET A 1 -10.83 0.52 -11.76
N LYS A 2 -9.68 0.66 -12.43
CA LYS A 2 -8.40 0.09 -11.96
C LYS A 2 -7.97 0.49 -10.55
N PHE A 3 -8.26 1.74 -10.13
CA PHE A 3 -7.96 2.21 -8.78
C PHE A 3 -8.73 1.42 -7.71
N LEU A 4 -10.06 1.36 -7.80
CA LEU A 4 -10.91 0.66 -6.83
C LEU A 4 -10.53 -0.83 -6.74
N GLY A 5 -10.31 -1.49 -7.89
CA GLY A 5 -9.89 -2.90 -7.91
C GLY A 5 -8.58 -3.13 -7.18
N PHE A 6 -7.56 -2.30 -7.42
CA PHE A 6 -6.26 -2.42 -6.74
C PHE A 6 -6.40 -2.05 -5.25
N PHE A 7 -7.14 -1.01 -4.92
CA PHE A 7 -7.37 -0.59 -3.54
C PHE A 7 -8.01 -1.73 -2.72
N PHE A 8 -9.15 -2.26 -3.16
CA PHE A 8 -9.85 -3.32 -2.42
C PHE A 8 -9.05 -4.62 -2.37
N LEU A 9 -8.33 -4.96 -3.44
CA LEU A 9 -7.49 -6.14 -3.44
C LEU A 9 -6.30 -6.00 -2.48
N THR A 10 -5.73 -4.79 -2.37
CA THR A 10 -4.72 -4.48 -1.34
C THR A 10 -5.30 -4.60 0.06
N VAL A 11 -6.48 -4.01 0.33
CA VAL A 11 -7.14 -4.12 1.64
C VAL A 11 -7.38 -5.59 2.00
N LEU A 12 -8.00 -6.36 1.09
CA LEU A 12 -8.31 -7.76 1.29
C LEU A 12 -7.03 -8.57 1.57
N LEU A 13 -6.00 -8.33 0.77
CA LEU A 13 -4.71 -8.97 0.93
C LEU A 13 -4.10 -8.67 2.29
N VAL A 14 -4.04 -7.39 2.70
CA VAL A 14 -3.45 -7.00 3.98
C VAL A 14 -4.24 -7.58 5.15
N VAL A 15 -5.57 -7.44 5.14
CA VAL A 15 -6.43 -7.92 6.25
C VAL A 15 -6.34 -9.42 6.43
N LEU A 16 -6.40 -10.18 5.32
CA LEU A 16 -6.32 -11.63 5.38
C LEU A 16 -4.91 -12.07 5.72
N VAL A 17 -3.87 -11.54 5.08
CA VAL A 17 -2.52 -12.13 5.12
C VAL A 17 -1.68 -11.68 6.32
N ASN A 18 -1.86 -10.45 6.83
CA ASN A 18 -1.09 -9.92 7.98
C ASN A 18 -1.05 -10.85 9.23
N PRO A 19 -2.13 -11.56 9.61
CA PRO A 19 -2.10 -12.48 10.75
C PRO A 19 -1.14 -13.66 10.60
N TRP A 20 -0.74 -14.04 9.38
CA TRP A 20 0.08 -15.23 9.13
C TRP A 20 1.51 -14.93 8.75
N ILE A 21 1.81 -13.73 8.23
CA ILE A 21 3.17 -13.35 7.84
C ILE A 21 3.52 -11.93 8.33
N PRO A 22 4.81 -11.65 8.53
CA PRO A 22 5.26 -10.30 8.84
C PRO A 22 4.94 -9.28 7.74
N TYR A 23 4.86 -8.00 8.11
CA TYR A 23 4.48 -6.91 7.19
C TYR A 23 5.34 -6.80 5.93
N TRP A 24 6.63 -7.13 6.00
CA TRP A 24 7.52 -7.11 4.84
C TRP A 24 7.15 -8.17 3.79
N GLY A 25 6.55 -9.28 4.20
CA GLY A 25 5.98 -10.25 3.26
C GLY A 25 4.77 -9.67 2.51
N VAL A 26 3.91 -8.94 3.21
CA VAL A 26 2.78 -8.23 2.59
C VAL A 26 3.24 -7.14 1.61
N MET A 27 4.35 -6.46 1.90
CA MET A 27 4.97 -5.52 0.95
C MET A 27 5.36 -6.20 -0.37
N ILE A 28 5.94 -7.40 -0.32
CA ILE A 28 6.28 -8.18 -1.52
C ILE A 28 5.02 -8.53 -2.32
N LEU A 29 3.93 -8.90 -1.63
CA LEU A 29 2.67 -9.20 -2.29
C LEU A 29 2.01 -7.97 -2.94
N ILE A 30 2.04 -6.81 -2.29
CA ILE A 30 1.56 -5.54 -2.88
C ILE A 30 2.43 -5.13 -4.07
N PHE A 31 3.74 -5.39 -4.01
CA PHE A 31 4.64 -5.21 -5.15
C PHE A 31 4.25 -6.10 -6.34
N ILE A 32 4.02 -7.39 -6.13
CA ILE A 32 3.54 -8.30 -7.18
C ILE A 32 2.21 -7.80 -7.74
N LEU A 33 1.32 -7.33 -6.88
CA LEU A 33 0.04 -6.78 -7.30
C LEU A 33 0.21 -5.53 -8.17
N GLY A 34 1.10 -4.60 -7.79
CA GLY A 34 1.47 -3.44 -8.58
C GLY A 34 2.09 -3.79 -9.94
N PHE A 35 2.84 -4.88 -10.01
CA PHE A 35 3.41 -5.40 -11.26
C PHE A 35 2.30 -5.94 -12.20
N VAL A 36 1.34 -6.71 -11.67
CA VAL A 36 0.32 -7.40 -12.46
C VAL A 36 -0.84 -6.49 -12.88
N MET A 37 -1.23 -5.48 -12.08
CA MET A 37 -2.42 -4.67 -12.31
C MET A 37 -2.33 -3.71 -13.51
N LYS A 38 -1.14 -3.49 -14.08
CA LYS A 38 -0.91 -2.63 -15.27
C LYS A 38 -1.61 -1.26 -15.15
N SER A 39 -1.43 -0.61 -14.01
CA SER A 39 -2.03 0.69 -13.66
C SER A 39 -1.06 1.86 -13.90
N GLY A 40 -1.59 3.09 -13.86
CA GLY A 40 -0.74 4.30 -13.87
C GLY A 40 0.08 4.43 -12.58
N ASN A 41 1.18 5.21 -12.61
CA ASN A 41 2.06 5.38 -11.43
C ASN A 41 1.31 5.92 -10.21
N LEU A 42 0.53 6.98 -10.39
CA LEU A 42 -0.29 7.56 -9.31
C LEU A 42 -1.34 6.58 -8.81
N ILE A 43 -1.97 5.80 -9.70
CA ILE A 43 -2.95 4.79 -9.31
C ILE A 43 -2.28 3.71 -8.46
N SER A 44 -1.13 3.19 -8.86
CA SER A 44 -0.40 2.16 -8.09
C SER A 44 0.07 2.67 -6.73
N PHE A 45 0.53 3.93 -6.67
CA PHE A 45 0.95 4.58 -5.43
C PHE A 45 -0.25 4.73 -4.48
N PHE A 46 -1.30 5.43 -4.88
CA PHE A 46 -2.43 5.71 -4.00
C PHE A 46 -3.27 4.48 -3.68
N ALA A 47 -3.45 3.54 -4.62
CA ALA A 47 -4.25 2.34 -4.35
C ALA A 47 -3.53 1.37 -3.40
N GLY A 48 -2.22 1.15 -3.59
CA GLY A 48 -1.41 0.35 -2.67
C GLY A 48 -1.28 1.01 -1.31
N GLY A 49 -1.04 2.33 -1.28
CA GLY A 49 -0.93 3.10 -0.05
C GLY A 49 -2.21 3.16 0.74
N LEU A 50 -3.29 3.69 0.15
CA LEU A 50 -4.56 3.81 0.85
C LEU A 50 -5.09 2.44 1.27
N GLY A 51 -4.87 1.39 0.47
CA GLY A 51 -5.28 0.04 0.83
C GLY A 51 -4.59 -0.47 2.09
N MET A 52 -3.25 -0.38 2.16
CA MET A 52 -2.50 -0.84 3.33
C MET A 52 -2.68 0.08 4.54
N GLY A 53 -2.71 1.40 4.34
CA GLY A 53 -2.94 2.38 5.40
C GLY A 53 -4.33 2.22 6.03
N TRP A 54 -5.39 2.05 5.22
CA TRP A 54 -6.72 1.80 5.76
C TRP A 54 -6.84 0.44 6.44
N ALA A 55 -6.23 -0.60 5.88
CA ALA A 55 -6.24 -1.92 6.50
C ALA A 55 -5.58 -1.89 7.89
N TRP A 56 -4.41 -1.25 8.02
CA TRP A 56 -3.71 -1.16 9.31
C TRP A 56 -4.46 -0.32 10.33
N MET A 57 -4.94 0.86 9.94
CA MET A 57 -5.73 1.71 10.85
C MET A 57 -7.03 1.02 11.26
N GLY A 58 -7.73 0.37 10.31
CA GLY A 58 -8.96 -0.36 10.56
C GLY A 58 -8.75 -1.59 11.45
N GLN A 59 -7.70 -2.38 11.22
CA GLN A 59 -7.35 -3.52 12.07
C GLN A 59 -6.97 -3.06 13.48
N GLY A 60 -6.17 -1.99 13.61
CA GLY A 60 -5.81 -1.41 14.90
C GLY A 60 -7.05 -0.97 15.69
N LEU A 61 -7.94 -0.20 15.06
CA LEU A 61 -9.22 0.21 15.65
C LEU A 61 -10.09 -0.99 16.02
N TYR A 62 -10.21 -1.98 15.14
CA TYR A 62 -10.99 -3.20 15.40
C TYR A 62 -10.46 -3.95 16.62
N ILE A 63 -9.14 -4.14 16.73
CA ILE A 63 -8.51 -4.80 17.88
C ILE A 63 -8.79 -4.01 19.16
N SER A 64 -8.57 -2.68 19.17
CA SER A 64 -8.82 -1.85 20.35
C SER A 64 -10.27 -1.94 20.82
N LEU A 65 -11.24 -1.86 19.91
CA LEU A 65 -12.67 -1.91 20.24
C LEU A 65 -13.15 -3.31 20.66
N SER A 66 -12.66 -4.37 20.00
CA SER A 66 -13.09 -5.74 20.27
C SER A 66 -12.50 -6.32 21.55
N THR A 67 -11.33 -5.85 21.97
CA THR A 67 -10.62 -6.35 23.16
C THR A 67 -10.70 -5.41 24.36
N GLY A 68 -11.11 -4.16 24.17
CA GLY A 68 -11.02 -3.12 25.20
C GLY A 68 -9.58 -2.79 25.58
N SER A 69 -8.63 -2.97 24.65
CA SER A 69 -7.20 -2.85 24.90
C SER A 69 -6.70 -1.41 24.81
N ASP A 70 -5.98 -0.97 25.84
CA ASP A 70 -5.27 0.32 25.89
C ASP A 70 -3.89 0.27 25.20
N LEU A 71 -3.65 -0.71 24.32
CA LEU A 71 -2.33 -0.90 23.70
C LEU A 71 -1.88 0.35 22.93
N SER A 72 -2.79 0.98 22.19
CA SER A 72 -2.49 2.20 21.44
C SER A 72 -2.06 3.34 22.38
N ASP A 73 -2.71 3.51 23.53
CA ASP A 73 -2.34 4.54 24.52
C ASP A 73 -1.02 4.23 25.22
N LYS A 74 -0.76 2.96 25.54
CA LYS A 74 0.55 2.54 26.10
C LYS A 74 1.68 2.82 25.12
N MET A 75 1.48 2.48 23.85
CA MET A 75 2.46 2.78 22.80
C MET A 75 2.60 4.29 22.61
N ALA A 76 1.50 5.04 22.60
CA ALA A 76 1.53 6.49 22.53
C ALA A 76 2.41 7.10 23.64
N GLY A 77 2.26 6.62 24.89
CA GLY A 77 3.11 7.03 26.02
C GLY A 77 4.59 6.70 25.83
N ILE A 78 4.93 5.50 25.33
CA ILE A 78 6.33 5.10 25.05
C ILE A 78 6.94 5.97 23.96
N PHE A 79 6.19 6.25 22.89
CA PHE A 79 6.65 7.05 21.76
C PHE A 79 6.54 8.57 22.02
N GLY A 80 6.01 9.00 23.18
CA GLY A 80 5.81 10.40 23.51
C GLY A 80 4.77 11.10 22.61
N VAL A 81 3.85 10.33 22.02
CA VAL A 81 2.79 10.82 21.14
C VAL A 81 1.53 10.96 21.98
N GLY A 82 0.89 12.13 21.98
CA GLY A 82 -0.07 12.50 23.03
C GLY A 82 -1.31 11.61 23.25
N SER A 83 -1.68 10.74 22.30
CA SER A 83 -2.85 9.85 22.46
C SER A 83 -2.76 8.57 21.62
N GLY A 84 -3.48 7.51 22.02
CA GLY A 84 -3.62 6.28 21.25
C GLY A 84 -4.23 6.50 19.87
N VAL A 85 -5.14 7.47 19.73
CA VAL A 85 -5.69 7.88 18.42
C VAL A 85 -4.60 8.39 17.49
N MET A 86 -3.71 9.26 17.99
CA MET A 86 -2.58 9.74 17.20
C MET A 86 -1.64 8.59 16.82
N MET A 87 -1.43 7.63 17.72
CA MET A 87 -0.64 6.43 17.43
C MET A 87 -1.26 5.57 16.32
N LEU A 88 -2.59 5.41 16.30
CA LEU A 88 -3.30 4.70 15.22
C LEU A 88 -3.19 5.44 13.88
N ILE A 89 -3.28 6.78 13.87
CA ILE A 89 -3.08 7.58 12.66
C ILE A 89 -1.66 7.40 12.13
N LEU A 90 -0.64 7.48 13.00
CA LEU A 90 0.76 7.24 12.60
C LEU A 90 0.94 5.83 12.03
N THR A 91 0.29 4.83 12.62
CA THR A 91 0.28 3.45 12.10
C THR A 91 -0.33 3.39 10.70
N GLY A 92 -1.48 4.05 10.47
CA GLY A 92 -2.09 4.17 9.16
C GLY A 92 -1.20 4.88 8.14
N VAL A 93 -0.51 5.95 8.54
CA VAL A 93 0.46 6.68 7.70
C VAL A 93 1.65 5.79 7.33
N LEU A 94 2.19 5.02 8.28
CA LEU A 94 3.24 4.06 7.99
C LEU A 94 2.78 2.99 7.01
N GLY A 95 1.60 2.41 7.23
CA GLY A 95 0.98 1.48 6.28
C GLY A 95 0.80 2.09 4.90
N PHE A 96 0.39 3.36 4.83
CA PHE A 96 0.25 4.10 3.57
C PHE A 96 1.58 4.23 2.84
N LEU A 97 2.66 4.61 3.51
CA LEU A 97 3.97 4.74 2.87
C LEU A 97 4.48 3.39 2.37
N LEU A 98 4.41 2.35 3.21
CA LEU A 98 4.86 1.00 2.86
C LEU A 98 4.07 0.44 1.66
N GLY A 99 2.74 0.56 1.68
CA GLY A 99 1.89 0.12 0.57
C GLY A 99 2.11 0.92 -0.71
N SER A 100 2.29 2.24 -0.59
CA SER A 100 2.50 3.13 -1.73
C SER A 100 3.78 2.79 -2.49
N PHE A 101 4.89 2.67 -1.78
CA PHE A 101 6.19 2.37 -2.40
C PHE A 101 6.24 0.94 -2.94
N SER A 102 5.63 -0.02 -2.25
CA SER A 102 5.53 -1.39 -2.74
C SER A 102 4.78 -1.46 -4.07
N GLY A 103 3.56 -0.89 -4.13
CA GLY A 103 2.74 -0.87 -5.33
C GLY A 103 3.37 -0.09 -6.48
N LEU A 104 4.00 1.06 -6.17
CA LEU A 104 4.71 1.86 -7.17
C LEU A 104 5.93 1.12 -7.73
N ALA A 105 6.74 0.50 -6.88
CA ALA A 105 7.94 -0.23 -7.30
C ALA A 105 7.59 -1.39 -8.25
N GLY A 106 6.54 -2.16 -7.93
CA GLY A 106 6.07 -3.24 -8.81
C GLY A 106 5.64 -2.73 -10.18
N ASN A 107 4.90 -1.62 -10.21
CA ASN A 107 4.44 -1.02 -11.46
C ASN A 107 5.60 -0.43 -12.29
N LEU A 108 6.58 0.21 -11.63
CA LEU A 108 7.75 0.76 -12.31
C LEU A 108 8.63 -0.36 -12.88
N LEU A 109 8.85 -1.44 -12.14
CA LEU A 109 9.58 -2.60 -12.64
C LEU A 109 8.92 -3.16 -13.90
N ARG A 110 7.60 -3.31 -13.89
CA ARG A 110 6.83 -3.76 -15.05
C ARG A 110 7.05 -2.87 -16.27
N LYS A 111 7.13 -1.54 -16.09
CA LYS A 111 7.38 -0.58 -17.17
C LYS A 111 8.78 -0.67 -17.75
N ILE A 112 9.78 -1.08 -16.96
CA ILE A 112 11.14 -1.34 -17.47
C ILE A 112 11.09 -2.48 -18.49
N PHE A 113 10.37 -3.56 -18.18
CA PHE A 113 10.24 -4.71 -19.09
C PHE A 113 9.35 -4.45 -20.32
N HIS A 114 8.43 -3.49 -20.26
CA HIS A 114 7.49 -3.16 -21.36
C HIS A 114 7.80 -1.83 -22.03
N ARG A 115 9.06 -1.38 -21.99
CA ARG A 115 9.46 -0.14 -22.65
C ARG A 115 9.38 -0.37 -24.16
N GLU A 116 8.26 0.01 -24.77
CA GLU A 116 8.14 0.10 -26.22
C GLU A 116 9.30 0.98 -26.70
N GLN A 117 10.10 0.44 -27.62
CA GLN A 117 11.10 1.20 -28.36
C GLN A 117 10.33 2.28 -29.11
N ARG A 118 10.17 3.46 -28.52
CA ARG A 118 9.94 4.67 -29.29
C ARG A 118 11.22 4.86 -30.08
N ASP A 119 11.20 4.31 -31.29
CA ASP A 119 12.27 4.34 -32.26
C ASP A 119 12.62 5.81 -32.50
N ILE A 120 13.61 6.32 -31.76
CA ILE A 120 14.04 7.73 -31.80
C ILE A 120 14.51 8.09 -33.22
N TYR A 121 14.82 7.08 -34.03
CA TYR A 121 15.33 7.21 -35.40
C TYR A 121 14.24 7.17 -36.48
N ARG A 122 12.97 6.87 -36.16
CA ARG A 122 11.88 7.06 -37.12
C ARG A 122 11.41 8.52 -37.04
N GLY A 123 12.02 9.36 -37.88
CA GLY A 123 11.47 10.68 -38.23
C GLY A 123 10.03 10.56 -38.75
N PRO A 124 9.28 11.66 -38.86
CA PRO A 124 7.88 11.60 -39.31
C PRO A 124 7.82 10.95 -40.68
N VAL A 125 7.28 9.74 -40.73
CA VAL A 125 7.07 9.04 -41.99
C VAL A 125 5.84 9.68 -42.62
N SER A 126 6.09 10.66 -43.47
CA SER A 126 5.11 11.26 -44.35
C SER A 126 4.78 10.25 -45.46
N TYR A 127 3.57 9.69 -45.42
CA TYR A 127 2.86 9.13 -46.57
C TYR A 127 1.44 9.67 -46.58
#